data_AF-A0A830BNK0-F1
#
_entry.id   AF-A0A830BNK0-F1
#
_cell.length_a   1.000
_cell.length_b   1.000
_cell.length_c   1.000
_cell.angle_alpha   90.00
_cell.angle_beta   90.00
_cell.angle_gamma   90.00
#
_symmetry.space_group_name_H-M   'P 1'
#
loop_
_entity.id
_entity.type
_entity.pdbx_description
1 polymer ?
#
loop_
_entity_poly.entity_id
_entity_poly.type
_entity_poly.pdbx_seq_one_letter_code
_entity_poly.pdbx_strand_id
1 'polypeptide(L)'
;FTIWPAIQPNAATQPSRGGFPLHTLTHRSLLWSLSHWSGRIWACTGCSHSNSRFSCATGDCGGRLKCVGLGGASLATLAQFSLHHSGADLSSYDVSLVDDFNVPMIVTPHEGKGRCPVVGCKANLPGDDWR
;
A
#
# COMPACT_ATOMS: atom_id res chain seq x y z
N PHE A 1 -0.60 -9.80 13.09
CA PHE A 1 0.76 -10.25 12.69
C PHE A 1 1.56 -9.06 12.16
N THR A 2 2.89 -9.17 12.08
CA THR A 2 3.74 -8.16 11.43
C THR A 2 3.45 -8.13 9.94
N ILE A 3 3.34 -6.93 9.37
CA ILE A 3 3.25 -6.71 7.92
C ILE A 3 4.43 -5.87 7.46
N TRP A 4 4.67 -5.89 6.15
CA TRP A 4 5.67 -5.04 5.53
C TRP A 4 5.00 -4.16 4.48
N PRO A 5 4.57 -2.94 4.85
CA PRO A 5 4.05 -2.01 3.87
C PRO A 5 5.06 -1.76 2.76
N ALA A 6 4.62 -1.91 1.53
CA ALA A 6 5.37 -1.68 0.31
C ALA A 6 4.77 -0.48 -0.43
N ILE A 7 5.64 0.34 -1.02
CA ILE A 7 5.26 1.62 -1.64
C ILE A 7 5.87 1.70 -3.04
N GLN A 8 4.98 1.80 -4.03
CA GLN A 8 5.32 1.97 -5.43
C GLN A 8 4.81 3.34 -5.93
N PRO A 9 5.69 4.32 -6.15
CA PRO A 9 5.32 5.56 -6.81
C PRO A 9 5.22 5.35 -8.32
N ASN A 10 4.28 6.03 -8.98
CA ASN A 10 4.22 6.12 -10.44
C ASN A 10 5.17 7.20 -10.98
N ALA A 11 5.52 8.22 -10.18
CA ALA A 11 6.49 9.25 -10.53
C ALA A 11 7.18 9.90 -9.31
N ALA A 12 8.38 10.43 -9.55
CA ALA A 12 9.16 11.35 -8.72
C ALA A 12 9.75 10.82 -7.38
N THR A 13 8.93 10.57 -6.35
CA THR A 13 9.44 10.40 -4.97
C THR A 13 8.96 9.12 -4.31
N GLN A 14 9.86 8.45 -3.60
CA GLN A 14 9.58 7.18 -2.92
C GLN A 14 9.66 7.32 -1.40
N PRO A 15 8.51 7.51 -0.71
CA PRO A 15 8.46 7.50 0.74
C PRO A 15 9.08 6.21 1.31
N SER A 16 9.80 6.34 2.43
CA SER A 16 10.44 5.21 3.11
C SER A 16 11.34 4.33 2.25
N ARG A 17 11.87 4.85 1.12
CA ARG A 17 12.63 4.07 0.14
C ARG A 17 11.88 2.83 -0.39
N GLY A 18 10.54 2.81 -0.31
CA GLY A 18 9.71 1.80 -0.93
C GLY A 18 9.20 0.67 -0.05
N GLY A 19 9.58 0.64 1.23
CA GLY A 19 8.99 -0.32 2.17
C GLY A 19 9.70 -0.42 3.51
N PHE A 20 9.00 -0.99 4.50
CA PHE A 20 9.48 -1.10 5.89
C PHE A 20 8.69 -2.17 6.67
N PRO A 21 9.24 -2.73 7.76
CA PRO A 21 8.46 -3.55 8.69
C PRO A 21 7.51 -2.70 9.53
N LEU A 22 6.31 -3.21 9.80
CA LEU A 22 5.35 -2.65 10.73
C LEU A 22 4.84 -3.76 11.67
N HIS A 23 5.23 -3.67 12.93
CA HIS A 23 4.87 -4.65 13.96
C HIS A 23 3.40 -4.54 14.36
N THR A 24 2.85 -5.62 14.91
CA THR A 24 1.47 -5.65 15.41
C THR A 24 1.19 -4.50 16.37
N LEU A 25 0.04 -3.86 16.20
CA LEU A 25 -0.44 -2.76 17.07
C LEU A 25 0.50 -1.55 17.11
N THR A 26 1.35 -1.38 16.10
CA THR A 26 2.16 -0.16 15.92
C THR A 26 1.70 0.62 14.69
N HIS A 27 2.06 1.90 14.62
CA HIS A 27 1.77 2.76 13.49
C HIS A 27 3.04 3.49 13.06
N ARG A 28 3.03 4.00 11.82
CA ARG A 28 4.10 4.86 11.32
C ARG A 28 3.52 5.95 10.44
N SER A 29 3.82 7.19 10.78
CA SER A 29 3.51 8.34 9.93
C SER A 29 4.62 8.55 8.92
N LEU A 30 4.24 8.78 7.66
CA LEU A 30 5.17 9.16 6.60
C LEU A 30 4.86 10.59 6.17
N LEU A 31 5.91 11.34 5.85
CA LEU A 31 5.76 12.66 5.23
C LEU A 31 5.77 12.45 3.72
N TRP A 32 4.70 12.88 3.06
CA TRP A 32 4.67 12.98 1.60
C TRP A 32 5.26 14.32 1.17
N SER A 33 5.99 14.30 0.06
CA SER A 33 6.50 15.52 -0.57
C SER A 33 5.34 16.47 -0.90
N LEU A 34 5.56 17.79 -0.84
CA LEU A 34 4.61 18.82 -1.28
C LEU A 34 4.44 18.87 -2.82
N SER A 35 4.90 17.84 -3.51
CA SER A 35 4.76 17.67 -4.95
C SER A 35 3.65 16.69 -5.26
N HIS A 36 3.09 16.80 -6.46
CA HIS A 36 2.19 15.78 -7.00
C HIS A 36 2.76 14.37 -6.78
N TRP A 37 1.95 13.47 -6.25
CA TRP A 37 2.32 12.08 -6.00
C TRP A 37 1.18 11.17 -6.41
N SER A 38 1.49 10.18 -7.24
CA SER A 38 0.57 9.08 -7.50
C SER A 38 1.30 7.76 -7.31
N GLY A 39 0.58 6.75 -6.83
CA GLY A 39 1.19 5.47 -6.52
C GLY A 39 0.26 4.50 -5.81
N ARG A 40 0.85 3.39 -5.40
CA ARG A 40 0.19 2.27 -4.76
C ARG A 40 0.90 1.91 -3.48
N ILE A 41 0.11 1.49 -2.49
CA ILE A 41 0.59 0.97 -1.22
C ILE A 41 -0.12 -0.37 -0.98
N TRP A 42 0.63 -1.38 -0.56
CA TRP A 42 0.07 -2.69 -0.17
C TRP A 42 0.85 -3.26 1.01
N ALA A 43 0.34 -4.33 1.60
CA ALA A 43 1.00 -5.04 2.68
C ALA A 43 1.60 -6.36 2.18
N CYS A 44 2.89 -6.58 2.38
CA CYS A 44 3.47 -7.91 2.28
C CYS A 44 3.29 -8.68 3.60
N THR A 45 3.06 -9.99 3.53
CA THR A 45 2.86 -10.86 4.70
C THR A 45 3.76 -12.09 4.65
N GLY A 46 3.98 -12.71 5.81
CA GLY A 46 4.83 -13.92 5.90
C GLY A 46 6.28 -13.68 5.46
N CYS A 47 6.80 -12.46 5.65
CA CYS A 47 8.12 -12.12 5.16
C CYS A 47 9.22 -12.68 6.05
N SER A 48 10.31 -13.14 5.43
CA SER A 48 11.49 -13.64 6.10
C SER A 48 12.76 -13.21 5.38
N HIS A 49 13.86 -13.22 6.10
CA HIS A 49 15.19 -13.04 5.53
C HIS A 49 15.99 -14.33 5.76
N SER A 50 16.18 -15.11 4.71
CA SER A 50 16.92 -16.38 4.75
C SER A 50 17.94 -16.42 3.62
N ASN A 51 19.12 -16.99 3.87
CA ASN A 51 20.19 -17.12 2.88
C ASN A 51 20.51 -15.81 2.13
N SER A 52 20.57 -14.69 2.86
CA SER A 52 20.80 -13.34 2.31
C SER A 52 19.75 -12.86 1.30
N ARG A 53 18.55 -13.45 1.32
CA ARG A 53 17.42 -13.11 0.47
C ARG A 53 16.19 -12.80 1.31
N PHE A 54 15.56 -11.67 1.02
CA PHE A 54 14.24 -11.34 1.56
C PHE A 54 13.17 -11.99 0.67
N SER A 55 12.09 -12.49 1.26
CA SER A 55 10.92 -12.96 0.54
C SER A 55 9.68 -12.85 1.39
N CYS A 56 8.53 -12.66 0.76
CA CYS A 56 7.20 -12.66 1.39
C CYS A 56 6.29 -13.71 0.78
N ALA A 57 5.34 -14.22 1.58
CA ALA A 57 4.33 -15.17 1.12
C ALA A 57 3.29 -14.52 0.18
N THR A 58 2.94 -13.26 0.45
CA THR A 58 2.00 -12.47 -0.38
C THR A 58 2.57 -11.08 -0.65
N GLY A 59 2.28 -10.52 -1.82
CA GLY A 59 2.65 -9.14 -2.16
C GLY A 59 4.15 -8.89 -2.25
N ASP A 60 4.98 -9.92 -2.42
CA ASP A 60 6.44 -9.77 -2.57
C ASP A 60 6.78 -8.91 -3.80
N CYS A 61 7.81 -8.06 -3.71
CA CYS A 61 8.23 -7.17 -4.80
C CYS A 61 9.65 -7.49 -5.30
N GLY A 62 9.89 -8.76 -5.64
CA GLY A 62 11.15 -9.23 -6.20
C GLY A 62 12.20 -9.56 -5.14
N GLY A 63 11.76 -10.01 -3.97
CA GLY A 63 12.60 -10.42 -2.85
C GLY A 63 13.31 -9.26 -2.17
N ARG A 64 12.64 -8.11 -2.08
CA ARG A 64 13.18 -6.87 -1.52
C ARG A 64 12.25 -6.30 -0.46
N LEU A 65 12.83 -5.88 0.67
CA LEU A 65 12.11 -5.09 1.67
C LEU A 65 11.70 -3.71 1.13
N LYS A 66 12.55 -3.16 0.26
CA LYS A 66 12.36 -1.86 -0.39
C LYS A 66 12.06 -2.14 -1.86
N CYS A 67 10.83 -1.87 -2.29
CA CYS A 67 10.40 -2.26 -3.64
C CYS A 67 11.03 -1.43 -4.76
N VAL A 68 11.58 -0.24 -4.47
CA VAL A 68 12.29 0.62 -5.46
C VAL A 68 11.49 0.81 -6.77
N GLY A 69 10.17 1.02 -6.68
CA GLY A 69 9.29 1.22 -7.85
C GLY A 69 8.79 -0.08 -8.51
N LEU A 70 9.24 -1.26 -8.03
CA LEU A 70 8.65 -2.53 -8.43
C LEU A 70 7.26 -2.70 -7.83
N GLY A 71 6.34 -3.25 -8.62
CA GLY A 71 5.04 -3.69 -8.12
C GLY A 71 5.13 -4.98 -7.33
N GLY A 72 4.12 -5.21 -6.49
CA GLY A 72 3.95 -6.49 -5.80
C GLY A 72 3.51 -7.58 -6.78
N ALA A 73 3.85 -8.83 -6.46
CA ALA A 73 3.21 -10.00 -7.05
C ALA A 73 1.72 -10.05 -6.68
N SER A 74 0.94 -10.81 -7.45
CA SER A 74 -0.49 -11.09 -7.19
C SER A 74 -0.75 -11.57 -5.75
N LEU A 75 -2.00 -11.45 -5.29
CA LEU A 75 -2.42 -11.59 -3.89
C LEU A 75 -2.01 -10.39 -3.03
N ALA A 76 -2.48 -9.20 -3.40
CA ALA A 76 -2.27 -7.96 -2.68
C ALA A 76 -3.48 -7.03 -2.78
N THR A 77 -4.09 -6.71 -1.64
CA THR A 77 -5.03 -5.58 -1.54
C THR A 77 -4.26 -4.27 -1.67
N LEU A 78 -4.67 -3.42 -2.60
CA LEU A 78 -3.99 -2.17 -2.93
C LEU A 78 -4.76 -0.97 -2.38
N ALA A 79 -4.05 0.00 -1.80
CA ALA A 79 -4.51 1.38 -1.73
C ALA A 79 -3.83 2.20 -2.82
N GLN A 80 -4.64 2.84 -3.66
CA GLN A 80 -4.17 3.67 -4.76
C GLN A 80 -4.44 5.14 -4.44
N PHE A 81 -3.52 6.01 -4.84
CA PHE A 81 -3.61 7.44 -4.57
C PHE A 81 -3.18 8.24 -5.79
N SER A 82 -3.86 9.36 -6.02
CA SER A 82 -3.41 10.48 -6.85
C SER A 82 -3.56 11.76 -6.05
N LEU A 83 -2.47 12.24 -5.47
CA LEU A 83 -2.38 13.44 -4.67
C LEU A 83 -1.86 14.58 -5.55
N HIS A 84 -2.69 15.60 -5.75
CA HIS A 84 -2.28 16.82 -6.45
C HIS A 84 -1.80 17.87 -5.43
N HIS A 85 -1.03 18.86 -5.90
CA HIS A 85 -0.56 20.01 -5.10
C HIS A 85 -0.59 21.32 -5.93
N SER A 86 -1.56 21.45 -6.83
CA SER A 86 -1.76 22.66 -7.66
C SER A 86 -3.20 22.81 -8.15
N GLY A 87 -3.57 24.04 -8.51
CA GLY A 87 -4.90 24.36 -9.03
C GLY A 87 -6.00 24.09 -7.99
N ALA A 88 -7.02 23.30 -8.36
CA ALA A 88 -8.11 22.92 -7.47
C ALA A 88 -7.72 21.92 -6.37
N ASP A 89 -6.46 21.45 -6.37
CA ASP A 89 -5.90 20.56 -5.35
C ASP A 89 -6.72 19.29 -5.07
N LEU A 90 -7.27 18.72 -6.16
CA LEU A 90 -8.11 17.55 -6.12
C LEU A 90 -7.25 16.29 -5.96
N SER A 91 -7.50 15.55 -4.88
CA SER A 91 -6.86 14.26 -4.63
C SER A 91 -7.89 13.13 -4.72
N SER A 92 -7.51 12.02 -5.33
CA SER A 92 -8.31 10.79 -5.39
C SER A 92 -7.58 9.65 -4.69
N TYR A 93 -8.37 8.74 -4.12
CA TYR A 93 -7.88 7.53 -3.49
C TYR A 93 -8.94 6.44 -3.54
N ASP A 94 -8.50 5.20 -3.58
CA ASP A 94 -9.34 4.02 -3.59
C ASP A 94 -8.64 2.82 -2.94
N VAL A 95 -9.43 1.81 -2.62
CA VAL A 95 -8.93 0.48 -2.26
C VAL A 95 -9.39 -0.49 -3.34
N SER A 96 -8.43 -1.21 -3.92
CA SER A 96 -8.63 -2.06 -5.09
C SER A 96 -8.22 -3.51 -4.79
N LEU A 97 -8.98 -4.43 -5.34
CA LEU A 97 -8.74 -5.88 -5.32
C LEU A 97 -8.35 -6.41 -6.71
N VAL A 98 -7.89 -5.54 -7.60
CA VAL A 98 -7.46 -5.93 -8.96
C VAL A 98 -6.32 -6.96 -8.94
N ASP A 99 -5.47 -6.92 -7.90
CA ASP A 99 -4.37 -7.85 -7.66
C ASP A 99 -4.74 -8.88 -6.56
N ASP A 100 -6.03 -9.21 -6.43
CA ASP A 100 -6.63 -10.07 -5.40
C ASP A 100 -6.61 -9.49 -3.97
N PHE A 101 -6.87 -10.34 -2.98
CA PHE A 101 -7.00 -10.00 -1.57
C PHE A 101 -5.93 -10.69 -0.72
N ASN A 102 -5.39 -9.99 0.27
CA ASN A 102 -4.51 -10.60 1.28
C ASN A 102 -4.71 -10.05 2.69
N VAL A 103 -4.87 -8.74 2.85
CA VAL A 103 -5.05 -8.06 4.13
C VAL A 103 -6.18 -7.04 4.02
N PRO A 104 -7.16 -7.04 4.95
CA PRO A 104 -8.16 -6.00 5.01
C PRO A 104 -7.52 -4.61 5.10
N MET A 105 -8.03 -3.64 4.34
CA MET A 105 -7.47 -2.31 4.26
C MET A 105 -8.55 -1.24 4.23
N ILE A 106 -8.31 -0.14 4.95
CA ILE A 106 -9.18 1.04 4.98
C ILE A 106 -8.30 2.28 4.80
N VAL A 107 -8.74 3.20 3.95
CA VAL A 107 -8.19 4.55 3.81
C VAL A 107 -9.19 5.53 4.42
N THR A 108 -8.74 6.24 5.45
CA THR A 108 -9.52 7.30 6.11
C THR A 108 -8.84 8.63 5.81
N PRO A 109 -9.45 9.50 4.99
CA PRO A 109 -8.94 10.85 4.78
C PRO A 109 -9.14 11.71 6.05
N HIS A 110 -8.18 12.57 6.35
CA HIS A 110 -8.27 13.56 7.42
C HIS A 110 -8.10 14.96 6.81
N GLU A 111 -8.85 15.94 7.33
CA GLU A 111 -8.70 17.38 7.00
C GLU A 111 -8.94 17.79 5.53
N GLY A 112 -9.47 16.89 4.70
CA GLY A 112 -9.88 17.19 3.32
C GLY A 112 -11.17 18.03 3.25
N LYS A 113 -11.30 18.83 2.18
CA LYS A 113 -12.53 19.59 1.88
C LYS A 113 -13.33 18.88 0.78
N GLY A 114 -14.65 18.90 0.90
CA GLY A 114 -15.54 18.26 -0.08
C GLY A 114 -15.87 16.81 0.25
N ARG A 115 -16.01 15.96 -0.77
CA ARG A 115 -16.37 14.54 -0.61
C ARG A 115 -15.13 13.71 -0.32
N CYS A 116 -14.88 13.46 0.97
CA CYS A 116 -13.76 12.64 1.44
C CYS A 116 -14.26 11.41 2.23
N PRO A 117 -14.86 10.40 1.55
CA PRO A 117 -15.40 9.23 2.24
C PRO A 117 -14.30 8.31 2.76
N VAL A 118 -14.59 7.57 3.82
CA VAL A 118 -13.80 6.39 4.18
C VAL A 118 -14.05 5.31 3.14
N VAL A 119 -12.98 4.75 2.58
CA VAL A 119 -13.04 3.65 1.61
C VAL A 119 -12.24 2.45 2.11
N GLY A 120 -12.66 1.23 1.79
CA GLY A 120 -11.91 0.05 2.22
C GLY A 120 -12.59 -1.27 1.93
N CYS A 121 -11.80 -2.33 2.03
CA CYS A 121 -12.26 -3.72 2.04
C CYS A 121 -12.03 -4.28 3.45
N LYS A 122 -13.11 -4.47 4.21
CA LYS A 122 -13.09 -4.96 5.60
C LYS A 122 -13.25 -6.47 5.71
N ALA A 123 -13.78 -7.11 4.68
CA ALA A 123 -13.99 -8.55 4.69
C ALA A 123 -12.61 -9.23 4.69
N ASN A 124 -12.40 -10.15 5.63
CA ASN A 124 -11.43 -11.20 5.39
C ASN A 124 -12.11 -12.10 4.35
N LEU A 125 -11.80 -11.93 3.07
CA LEU A 125 -12.37 -12.75 2.01
C LEU A 125 -11.63 -14.10 2.07
N PRO A 126 -12.21 -15.18 2.61
CA PRO A 126 -11.67 -16.51 2.34
C PRO A 126 -11.73 -16.72 0.82
N GLY A 127 -10.67 -17.28 0.24
CA GLY A 127 -10.44 -17.36 -1.20
C GLY A 127 -11.42 -18.23 -2.02
N ASP A 128 -12.64 -18.47 -1.53
CA ASP A 128 -13.58 -19.44 -2.08
C ASP A 128 -14.98 -18.88 -2.41
N ASP A 129 -15.26 -17.60 -2.18
CA ASP A 129 -16.62 -17.04 -2.38
C ASP A 129 -16.79 -16.28 -3.70
N TRP A 130 -16.29 -16.85 -4.80
CA TRP A 130 -16.57 -16.40 -6.18
C TRP A 130 -17.40 -17.40 -6.99
N ARG A 131 -18.42 -18.02 -6.38
CA ARG A 131 -19.43 -18.81 -7.11
C ARG A 131 -20.80 -18.19 -7.05
#